data_AF-A0A1E5UVA7-F1
#
_entry.id   AF-A0A1E5UVA7-F1
#
_cell.length_a   1.000
_cell.length_b   1.000
_cell.length_c   1.000
_cell.angle_alpha   90.00
_cell.angle_beta   90.00
_cell.angle_gamma   90.00
#
_symmetry.space_group_name_H-M   'P 1'
#
loop_
_entity.id
_entity.type
_entity.pdbx_description
1 polymer ?
#
loop_
_entity_poly.entity_id
_entity_poly.type
_entity_poly.pdbx_seq_one_letter_code
_entity_poly.pdbx_strand_id
1 'polypeptide(L)' 'AECGYTSPMMPFCKEWMCKAECWTEAKLLVAKVMEHKCMKGGFKGWCYCRFCR' A
#
# COMPACT_ATOMS: atom_id res chain seq x y z
N ALA A 1 -5.30 14.05 -12.90
CA ALA A 1 -4.95 13.47 -11.59
C ALA A 1 -3.64 12.72 -11.76
N GLU A 2 -2.60 13.10 -11.02
CA GLU A 2 -1.36 12.33 -10.98
C GLU A 2 -1.59 11.12 -10.09
N CYS A 3 -1.45 9.92 -10.67
CA CYS A 3 -1.62 8.66 -9.97
C CYS A 3 -0.31 7.89 -9.99
N GLY A 4 0.03 7.28 -8.87
CA GLY A 4 1.22 6.46 -8.71
C GLY A 4 0.94 5.21 -7.90
N TYR A 5 1.96 4.36 -7.80
CA TYR A 5 1.91 3.19 -6.94
C TYR A 5 3.22 3.03 -6.16
N THR A 6 3.12 2.43 -4.98
CA THR A 6 4.26 1.93 -4.20
C THR A 6 4.07 0.44 -3.92
N SER A 7 5.19 -0.22 -3.61
CA SER A 7 5.19 -1.61 -3.19
C SER A 7 6.00 -1.82 -1.91
N PRO A 8 5.49 -1.39 -0.74
CA PRO A 8 6.19 -1.58 0.52
C PRO A 8 6.33 -3.07 0.87
N MET A 9 7.53 -3.46 1.27
CA MET A 9 7.81 -4.82 1.74
C MET A 9 7.17 -5.03 3.10
N MET A 10 6.42 -6.12 3.26
CA MET A 10 5.72 -6.46 4.49
C MET A 10 6.11 -7.85 4.98
N PRO A 11 6.60 -7.99 6.22
CA PRO A 11 7.00 -9.28 6.77
C PRO A 11 5.81 -10.26 6.88
N PHE A 12 4.62 -9.72 7.17
CA PHE A 12 3.36 -10.44 7.15
C PHE A 12 2.38 -9.65 6.29
N CYS A 13 2.31 -9.99 5.01
CA CYS A 13 1.32 -9.36 4.13
C CYS A 13 -0.08 -9.88 4.50
N LYS A 14 -0.81 -9.06 5.25
CA LYS A 14 -2.23 -9.20 5.56
C LYS A 14 -2.96 -7.98 5.02
N GLU A 15 -4.18 -8.16 4.55
CA GLU A 15 -4.94 -7.08 3.90
C GLU A 15 -5.13 -5.86 4.80
N TRP A 16 -5.45 -6.06 6.07
CA TRP A 16 -5.59 -4.96 7.04
C TRP A 16 -4.27 -4.22 7.30
N MET A 17 -3.14 -4.95 7.30
CA MET A 17 -1.80 -4.34 7.44
C MET A 17 -1.45 -3.53 6.21
N CYS A 18 -1.71 -4.07 5.01
CA CYS A 18 -1.53 -3.33 3.76
C CYS A 18 -2.38 -2.07 3.73
N LYS A 19 -3.63 -2.15 4.15
CA LYS A 19 -4.51 -0.98 4.23
C LYS A 19 -3.91 0.10 5.13
N ALA A 20 -3.45 -0.27 6.32
CA ALA A 20 -2.84 0.66 7.27
C ALA A 20 -1.55 1.30 6.72
N GLU A 21 -0.69 0.50 6.09
CA GLU A 21 0.56 0.98 5.48
C GLU A 21 0.28 1.95 4.33
N CYS A 22 -0.57 1.55 3.36
CA CYS A 22 -0.94 2.40 2.24
C CYS A 22 -1.61 3.71 2.68
N TRP A 23 -2.42 3.67 3.74
CA TRP A 23 -3.03 4.88 4.32
C TRP A 23 -2.00 5.81 4.95
N THR A 24 -1.01 5.24 5.64
CA THR A 24 0.08 6.01 6.24
C THR A 24 0.93 6.67 5.16
N GLU A 25 1.32 5.92 4.12
CA GLU A 25 2.04 6.46 2.96
C GLU A 25 1.25 7.55 2.24
N ALA A 26 -0.05 7.34 2.01
CA ALA A 26 -0.89 8.33 1.34
C ALA A 26 -0.97 9.66 2.11
N LYS A 27 -1.01 9.62 3.46
CA LYS A 27 -0.92 10.83 4.29
C LYS A 27 0.42 11.55 4.11
N LEU A 28 1.54 10.81 4.07
CA LEU A 28 2.87 11.37 3.84
C LEU A 28 3.01 11.98 2.44
N LEU A 29 2.40 11.36 1.43
CA LEU A 29 2.43 11.81 0.03
C LEU A 29 1.38 12.87 -0.31
N VAL A 30 0.51 13.22 0.65
CA VAL A 30 -0.65 14.10 0.46
C VAL A 30 -1.51 13.62 -0.73
N ALA A 31 -1.81 12.33 -0.73
CA ALA A 31 -2.57 11.66 -1.78
C ALA A 31 -3.72 10.84 -1.18
N LYS A 32 -4.66 10.38 -2.02
CA LYS A 32 -5.73 9.45 -1.62
C LYS A 32 -5.37 8.03 -2.03
N VAL A 33 -5.55 7.08 -1.12
CA VAL A 33 -5.48 5.64 -1.46
C VAL A 33 -6.67 5.29 -2.34
N MET A 34 -6.39 4.83 -3.54
CA MET A 34 -7.40 4.34 -4.49
C MET A 34 -7.51 2.82 -4.42
N GLU A 35 -6.41 2.13 -4.19
CA GLU A 35 -6.35 0.68 -4.13
C GLU A 35 -5.27 0.23 -3.16
N HIS A 36 -5.53 -0.85 -2.43
CA HIS A 36 -4.53 -1.55 -1.64
C HIS A 36 -4.70 -3.06 -1.84
N LYS A 37 -3.62 -3.78 -2.10
CA LYS A 37 -3.69 -5.24 -2.29
C LYS A 37 -2.50 -5.93 -1.68
N CYS A 38 -2.75 -7.02 -0.97
CA CYS A 38 -1.68 -7.94 -0.59
C CYS A 38 -1.34 -8.82 -1.80
N MET A 39 -0.12 -8.70 -2.33
CA MET A 39 0.28 -9.40 -3.55
C MET A 39 0.85 -10.79 -3.27
N LYS A 40 1.58 -10.94 -2.16
CA LYS A 40 2.19 -12.21 -1.75
C LYS A 40 2.10 -12.36 -0.24
N GLY A 41 1.43 -13.40 0.24
CA GLY A 41 1.40 -13.76 1.66
C GLY A 41 2.69 -14.45 2.13
N GLY A 42 2.95 -14.46 3.44
CA GLY A 42 4.11 -15.11 4.06
C GLY A 42 5.34 -14.21 4.24
N PHE A 43 6.48 -14.82 4.62
CA PHE A 43 7.76 -14.12 4.75
C PHE A 43 8.19 -13.54 3.40
N LYS A 44 8.51 -12.24 3.37
CA LYS A 44 8.77 -11.42 2.15
C LYS A 44 7.54 -11.10 1.32
N GLY A 45 6.38 -10.94 1.96
CA GLY A 45 5.23 -10.35 1.31
C GLY A 45 5.46 -8.89 0.95
N TRP A 46 4.58 -8.34 0.11
CA TRP A 46 4.53 -6.91 -0.15
C TRP A 46 3.10 -6.49 -0.44
N CYS A 47 2.82 -5.24 -0.12
CA CYS A 47 1.57 -4.60 -0.46
C CYS A 47 1.75 -3.87 -1.78
N TYR A 48 0.68 -3.78 -2.55
CA TYR A 48 0.55 -2.85 -3.66
C TYR A 48 -0.37 -1.72 -3.17
N CYS A 49 0.12 -0.49 -3.20
CA CYS A 49 -0.64 0.70 -2.85
C CYS A 49 -0.76 1.57 -4.09
N ARG A 50 -1.98 1.89 -4.52
CA ARG A 50 -2.23 2.87 -5.58
C ARG A 50 -2.81 4.13 -4.98
N PHE A 51 -2.25 5.27 -5.32
CA PHE A 51 -2.70 6.57 -4.83
C PHE A 51 -2.83 7.57 -5.97
N CYS A 52 -3.71 8.56 -5.79
CA CYS A 52 -3.89 9.67 -6.70
C CYS A 52 -4.01 10.98 -5.92
N ARG A 53 -3.47 12.07 -6.49
CA ARG A 53 -3.68 13.45 -6.01
C ARG A 53 -4.89 14.08 -6.68
#